data_AF-A0A528D5L0-F1
#
_entry.id   AF-A0A528D5L0-F1
#
_cell.length_a   1.000
_cell.length_b   1.000
_cell.length_c   1.000
_cell.angle_alpha   90.00
_cell.angle_beta   90.00
_cell.angle_gamma   90.00
#
_symmetry.space_group_name_H-M   'P 1'
#
loop_
_entity.id
_entity.type
_entity.pdbx_description
1 polymer ?
#
loop_
_entity_poly.entity_id
_entity_poly.type
_entity_poly.pdbx_seq_one_letter_code
_entity_poly.pdbx_strand_id
1 'polypeptide(L)'
;IRTVMSAVRRDVVEATKGLQVPWENSSLIDEVVLMRRISRPSLPPVLEKVVLSGAGPVDLDLPEPVEVDGGTITVSIDRPPTLGRLMLDGRVVEAGDLIQGKDLPRLQLDVPKGAGEPEEMDMLAYA
;
A
#
# COMPACT_ATOMS: atom_id res chain seq x y z
N ILE A 1 9.84 -3.96 -29.87
CA ILE A 1 8.81 -4.84 -30.46
C ILE A 1 9.34 -5.63 -31.65
N ARG A 2 10.19 -5.03 -32.51
CA ARG A 2 10.87 -5.70 -33.63
C ARG A 2 11.57 -7.02 -33.24
N THR A 3 12.26 -7.03 -32.10
CA THR A 3 12.89 -8.24 -31.54
C THR A 3 11.87 -9.32 -31.18
N VAL A 4 10.72 -8.94 -30.62
CA VAL A 4 9.63 -9.86 -30.26
C VAL A 4 8.98 -10.42 -31.53
N MET A 5 8.69 -9.58 -32.52
CA MET A 5 8.09 -10.04 -33.79
C MET A 5 9.03 -10.96 -34.58
N SER A 6 10.33 -10.73 -34.50
CA SER A 6 11.33 -11.63 -35.09
C SER A 6 11.42 -12.98 -34.37
N ALA A 7 11.18 -13.03 -33.06
CA ALA A 7 11.05 -14.29 -32.32
C ALA A 7 9.75 -15.01 -32.73
N VAL A 8 8.61 -14.33 -32.69
CA VAL A 8 7.30 -14.88 -33.11
C VAL A 8 7.35 -15.44 -34.53
N ARG A 9 8.00 -14.74 -35.47
CA ARG A 9 8.18 -15.23 -36.84
C ARG A 9 8.97 -16.54 -36.87
N ARG A 10 10.06 -16.65 -36.13
CA ARG A 10 10.86 -17.89 -36.05
C ARG A 10 10.03 -19.04 -35.49
N ASP A 11 9.35 -18.81 -34.38
CA ASP A 11 8.55 -19.82 -33.71
C ASP A 11 7.40 -20.34 -34.60
N VAL A 12 6.70 -19.44 -35.29
CA VAL A 12 5.59 -19.81 -36.20
C VAL A 12 6.12 -20.56 -37.43
N VAL A 13 7.24 -20.12 -38.01
CA VAL A 13 7.84 -20.80 -39.16
C VAL A 13 8.32 -22.19 -38.77
N GLU A 14 8.95 -22.34 -37.61
CA GLU A 14 9.41 -23.64 -37.09
C GLU A 14 8.22 -24.57 -36.82
N ALA A 15 7.21 -24.09 -36.08
CA ALA A 15 6.03 -24.87 -35.72
C ALA A 15 5.22 -25.32 -36.95
N THR A 16 5.20 -24.50 -38.01
CA THR A 16 4.43 -24.78 -39.24
C THR A 16 5.28 -25.37 -40.36
N LYS A 17 6.56 -25.69 -40.11
CA LYS A 17 7.51 -26.17 -41.13
C LYS A 17 7.56 -25.27 -42.37
N GLY A 18 7.45 -23.95 -42.16
CA GLY A 18 7.47 -22.94 -43.21
C GLY A 18 6.17 -22.76 -43.99
N LEU A 19 5.07 -23.43 -43.61
CA LEU A 19 3.76 -23.23 -44.25
C LEU A 19 3.13 -21.88 -43.89
N GLN A 20 3.52 -21.28 -42.76
CA GLN A 20 3.03 -19.98 -42.32
C GLN A 20 4.20 -19.05 -41.97
N VAL A 21 4.14 -17.83 -42.51
CA VAL A 21 5.10 -16.75 -42.21
C VAL A 21 4.34 -15.50 -41.75
N PRO A 22 4.51 -15.06 -40.50
CA PRO A 22 3.94 -13.82 -40.01
C PRO A 22 4.45 -12.59 -40.78
N TRP A 23 3.51 -11.84 -41.37
CA TRP A 23 3.75 -10.56 -42.02
C TRP A 23 3.85 -9.44 -40.98
N GLU A 24 4.82 -8.54 -41.14
CA GLU A 24 4.97 -7.35 -40.30
C GLU A 24 4.90 -6.09 -41.18
N ASN A 25 3.94 -5.20 -40.89
CA ASN A 25 3.89 -3.86 -41.46
C ASN A 25 4.00 -2.88 -40.29
N SER A 26 5.21 -2.35 -40.07
CA SER A 26 5.46 -1.41 -38.99
C SER A 26 5.89 -0.07 -39.56
N SER A 27 5.09 0.96 -39.27
CA SER A 27 5.45 2.37 -39.51
C SER A 27 6.06 3.04 -38.27
N LEU A 28 6.47 2.24 -37.28
CA LEU A 28 7.07 2.77 -36.06
C LEU A 28 8.46 3.29 -36.37
N ILE A 29 8.65 4.59 -36.17
CA ILE A 29 9.94 5.26 -36.35
C ILE A 29 10.90 4.87 -35.22
N ASP A 30 10.37 4.75 -34.00
CA ASP A 30 11.16 4.49 -32.79
C ASP A 30 10.99 3.06 -32.25
N GLU A 31 11.95 2.63 -31.43
CA GLU A 31 11.90 1.33 -30.78
C GLU A 31 10.87 1.31 -29.64
N VAL A 32 9.88 0.41 -29.77
CA VAL A 32 8.92 0.15 -28.68
C VAL A 32 9.52 -0.86 -27.70
N VAL A 33 9.71 -0.44 -26.45
CA VAL A 33 10.04 -1.32 -25.33
C VAL A 33 8.80 -1.55 -24.47
N LEU A 34 8.56 -2.80 -24.09
CA LEU A 34 7.54 -3.14 -23.11
C LEU A 34 8.15 -2.95 -21.73
N MET A 35 7.81 -1.84 -21.07
CA MET A 35 8.27 -1.56 -19.72
C MET A 35 7.17 -1.97 -18.74
N ARG A 36 7.54 -2.70 -17.69
CA ARG A 36 6.69 -2.88 -16.52
C ARG A 36 6.57 -1.52 -15.83
N ARG A 37 5.36 -0.96 -15.75
CA ARG A 37 5.14 0.22 -14.90
C ARG A 37 5.27 -0.23 -13.46
N ILE A 38 6.28 0.25 -12.75
CA ILE A 38 6.35 0.15 -11.29
C ILE A 38 5.18 0.97 -10.76
N SER A 39 4.08 0.31 -10.47
CA SER A 39 2.88 0.97 -9.98
C SER A 39 3.07 1.22 -8.49
N ARG A 40 2.93 2.48 -8.07
CA ARG A 40 2.96 2.80 -6.64
C ARG A 40 1.79 2.06 -5.96
N PRO A 41 2.02 1.39 -4.80
CA PRO A 41 0.94 0.76 -4.07
C PRO A 41 -0.14 1.80 -3.75
N SER A 42 -1.39 1.46 -4.03
CA SER A 42 -2.52 2.35 -3.75
C SER A 42 -2.97 2.16 -2.31
N LEU A 43 -2.82 3.21 -1.51
CA LEU A 43 -3.52 3.35 -0.24
C LEU A 43 -4.63 4.38 -0.41
N PRO A 44 -5.85 4.14 0.11
CA PRO A 44 -6.86 5.19 0.15
C PRO A 44 -6.29 6.43 0.89
N PRO A 45 -6.53 7.64 0.37
CA PRO A 45 -5.94 8.85 0.92
C PRO A 45 -6.53 9.12 2.32
N VAL A 46 -5.70 8.88 3.35
CA VAL A 46 -5.91 9.25 4.75
C VAL A 46 -7.21 8.71 5.37
N LEU A 47 -7.10 7.61 6.12
CA LEU A 47 -8.16 7.24 7.06
C LEU A 47 -7.99 8.06 8.35
N GLU A 48 -8.82 9.08 8.52
CA GLU A 48 -9.00 9.73 9.82
C GLU A 48 -9.88 8.82 10.69
N LYS A 49 -9.26 8.11 11.64
CA LYS A 49 -9.98 7.34 12.65
C LYS A 49 -9.88 8.06 13.99
N VAL A 50 -10.99 8.62 14.44
CA VAL A 50 -11.11 9.23 15.78
C VAL A 50 -11.24 8.11 16.80
N VAL A 51 -10.25 7.99 17.69
CA VAL A 51 -10.26 7.02 18.80
C VAL A 51 -10.51 7.78 20.10
N LEU A 52 -11.48 7.32 20.89
CA LEU A 52 -11.81 7.92 22.18
C LEU A 52 -10.74 7.58 23.23
N SER A 53 -10.32 8.58 23.99
CA SER A 53 -9.32 8.41 25.04
C SER A 53 -9.78 7.40 26.11
N GLY A 54 -8.92 6.45 26.45
CA GLY A 54 -9.18 5.46 27.51
C GLY A 54 -9.95 4.21 27.06
N ALA A 55 -10.10 3.99 25.75
CA ALA A 55 -10.70 2.79 25.17
C ALA A 55 -9.82 1.52 25.27
N GLY A 56 -8.54 1.65 25.66
CA GLY A 56 -7.57 0.55 25.61
C GLY A 56 -7.08 0.30 24.17
N PRO A 57 -6.53 -0.89 23.86
CA PRO A 57 -6.06 -1.22 22.53
C PRO A 57 -7.23 -1.19 21.52
N VAL A 58 -7.18 -0.25 20.58
CA VAL A 58 -8.20 -0.08 19.55
C VAL A 58 -7.61 -0.51 18.21
N ASP A 59 -8.21 -1.52 17.59
CA ASP A 59 -7.85 -1.95 16.24
C ASP A 59 -8.11 -0.81 15.26
N LEU A 60 -7.09 -0.42 14.48
CA LEU A 60 -7.24 0.62 13.47
C LEU A 60 -7.95 0.10 12.21
N ASP A 61 -7.86 -1.20 11.93
CA ASP A 61 -8.45 -1.87 10.76
C ASP A 61 -8.09 -1.15 9.45
N LEU A 62 -6.81 -0.83 9.30
CA LEU A 62 -6.32 -0.17 8.10
C LEU A 62 -6.34 -1.15 6.93
N PRO A 63 -6.83 -0.76 5.75
CA PRO A 63 -6.88 -1.65 4.60
C PRO A 63 -5.46 -2.05 4.19
N GLU A 64 -5.31 -3.32 3.83
CA GLU A 64 -4.05 -3.82 3.28
C GLU A 64 -3.74 -3.09 1.96
N PRO A 65 -2.51 -2.57 1.78
CA PRO A 65 -2.13 -1.95 0.52
C PRO A 65 -2.10 -3.01 -0.58
N VAL A 66 -2.68 -2.67 -1.73
CA VAL A 66 -2.70 -3.56 -2.90
C VAL A 66 -1.61 -3.12 -3.87
N GLU A 67 -0.68 -4.02 -4.18
CA GLU A 67 0.30 -3.85 -5.25
C GLU A 67 -0.17 -4.64 -6.47
N VAL A 68 -0.43 -3.94 -7.58
CA VAL A 68 -0.88 -4.53 -8.85
C VAL A 68 0.14 -5.51 -9.47
N ASP A 69 1.38 -5.44 -9.00
CA ASP A 69 2.54 -6.16 -9.48
C ASP A 69 2.92 -7.36 -8.58
N GLY A 70 2.18 -7.61 -7.50
CA GLY A 70 2.39 -8.75 -6.60
C GLY A 70 3.70 -8.73 -5.80
N GLY A 71 4.34 -7.55 -5.69
CA GLY A 71 5.51 -7.34 -4.84
C GLY A 71 5.15 -7.29 -3.35
N THR A 72 6.20 -7.29 -2.52
CA THR A 72 6.07 -7.15 -1.07
C THR A 72 6.09 -5.66 -0.71
N ILE A 73 5.03 -5.19 -0.06
CA ILE A 73 4.89 -3.79 0.32
C ILE A 73 5.41 -3.60 1.74
N THR A 74 6.35 -2.67 1.89
CA THR A 74 6.81 -2.18 3.20
C THR A 74 6.24 -0.79 3.44
N VAL A 75 5.72 -0.57 4.64
CA VAL A 75 5.15 0.71 5.07
C VAL A 75 6.03 1.26 6.18
N SER A 76 6.41 2.53 6.06
CA SER A 76 7.14 3.25 7.09
C SER A 76 6.17 4.13 7.88
N ILE A 77 6.30 4.14 9.20
CA ILE A 77 5.57 5.08 10.05
C ILE A 77 6.31 6.41 10.04
N ASP A 78 5.76 7.44 9.40
CA ASP A 78 6.39 8.77 9.34
C ASP A 78 6.24 9.53 10.66
N ARG A 79 5.02 9.51 11.23
CA ARG A 79 4.71 10.22 12.47
C ARG A 79 3.88 9.35 13.42
N PRO A 80 4.31 9.19 14.68
CA PRO A 80 3.51 8.51 15.68
C PRO A 80 2.34 9.40 16.14
N PRO A 81 1.25 8.80 16.61
CA PRO A 81 0.09 9.53 17.13
C PRO A 81 0.45 10.32 18.40
N THR A 82 -0.07 11.53 18.53
CA THR A 82 0.19 12.40 19.70
C THR A 82 -0.45 11.89 20.99
N LEU A 83 -1.62 11.25 20.88
CA LEU A 83 -2.47 10.86 22.02
C LEU A 83 -2.36 9.36 22.35
N GLY A 84 -1.29 8.65 21.98
CA GLY A 84 -1.19 7.21 22.26
C GLY A 84 0.06 6.57 21.68
N ARG A 85 0.13 5.23 21.76
CA ARG A 85 1.21 4.43 21.18
C ARG A 85 0.66 3.46 20.14
N LEU A 86 1.38 3.32 19.02
CA LEU A 86 1.08 2.28 18.04
C LEU A 86 1.60 0.94 18.53
N MET A 87 0.75 -0.07 18.46
CA MET A 87 1.07 -1.44 18.82
C MET A 87 0.77 -2.37 17.65
N LEU A 88 1.65 -3.33 17.40
CA LEU A 88 1.46 -4.39 16.43
C LEU A 88 1.71 -5.73 17.12
N ASP A 89 0.68 -6.57 17.23
CA ASP A 89 0.76 -7.88 17.91
C ASP A 89 1.42 -7.80 19.32
N GLY A 90 1.16 -6.72 20.05
CA GLY A 90 1.73 -6.47 21.39
C GLY A 90 3.10 -5.77 21.41
N ARG A 91 3.74 -5.52 20.26
CA ARG A 91 4.99 -4.78 20.14
C ARG A 91 4.71 -3.29 19.86
N VAL A 92 5.39 -2.40 20.57
CA VAL A 92 5.35 -0.95 20.28
C VAL A 92 6.05 -0.67 18.94
N VAL A 93 5.37 0.06 18.06
CA VAL A 93 5.88 0.51 16.75
C VAL A 93 6.22 1.99 16.85
N GLU A 94 7.48 2.33 16.59
CA GLU A 94 8.00 3.69 16.70
C GLU A 94 8.04 4.41 15.34
N ALA A 95 8.30 5.72 15.37
CA ALA A 95 8.53 6.50 14.17
C ALA A 95 9.76 5.96 13.41
N GLY A 96 9.63 5.75 12.10
CA GLY A 96 10.67 5.19 11.24
C GLY A 96 10.72 3.67 11.21
N ASP A 97 9.89 2.96 12.00
CA ASP A 97 9.80 1.51 11.88
C ASP A 97 9.16 1.10 10.55
N LEU A 98 9.73 0.06 9.96
CA LEU A 98 9.26 -0.57 8.74
C LEU A 98 8.39 -1.78 9.10
N ILE A 99 7.10 -1.72 8.73
CA ILE A 99 6.15 -2.81 8.89
C ILE A 99 5.72 -3.35 7.52
N GLN A 100 5.25 -4.59 7.46
CA GLN A 100 4.73 -5.15 6.20
C GLN A 100 3.31 -4.64 5.95
N GLY A 101 2.94 -4.46 4.69
CA GLY A 101 1.59 -4.01 4.31
C GLY A 101 0.48 -4.90 4.86
N LYS A 102 0.70 -6.22 4.91
CA LYS A 102 -0.22 -7.21 5.49
C LYS A 102 -0.46 -7.07 6.99
N ASP A 103 0.43 -6.36 7.69
CA ASP A 103 0.39 -6.17 9.14
C ASP A 103 -0.38 -4.87 9.50
N LEU A 104 -0.65 -4.00 8.52
CA LEU A 104 -1.46 -2.77 8.72
C LEU A 104 -2.85 -3.02 9.31
N PRO A 105 -3.62 -4.03 8.87
CA PRO A 105 -4.93 -4.32 9.47
C PRO A 105 -4.86 -4.71 10.95
N ARG A 106 -3.70 -5.19 11.42
CA ARG A 106 -3.46 -5.61 12.81
C ARG A 106 -2.92 -4.50 13.70
N LEU A 107 -2.71 -3.31 13.14
CA LEU A 107 -2.19 -2.19 13.90
C LEU A 107 -3.24 -1.72 14.91
N GLN A 108 -2.82 -1.61 16.16
CA GLN A 108 -3.62 -1.16 17.28
C GLN A 108 -3.09 0.19 17.78
N LEU A 109 -4.01 1.03 18.25
CA LEU A 109 -3.68 2.24 18.98
C LEU A 109 -4.01 2.02 20.45
N ASP A 110 -3.01 2.08 21.32
CA ASP A 110 -3.20 2.12 22.76
C ASP A 110 -3.21 3.57 23.24
N VAL A 111 -4.38 4.04 23.67
CA VAL A 111 -4.59 5.39 24.22
C VAL A 111 -4.75 5.28 25.74
N PRO A 112 -3.73 5.65 26.53
CA PRO A 112 -3.85 5.60 27.98
C PRO A 112 -4.92 6.60 28.48
N LYS A 113 -5.62 6.22 29.56
CA LYS A 113 -6.58 7.11 30.23
C LYS A 113 -5.87 8.39 30.67
N GLY A 114 -6.34 9.53 30.19
CA GLY A 114 -5.79 10.86 30.50
C GLY A 114 -4.90 11.48 29.41
N ALA A 115 -4.70 10.81 28.26
CA ALA A 115 -3.89 11.34 27.15
C ALA A 115 -4.61 12.37 26.26
N GLY A 116 -5.39 13.26 26.87
CA GLY A 116 -5.99 14.42 26.22
C GLY A 116 -6.40 15.39 27.31
N GLU A 117 -6.12 16.68 27.12
CA GLU A 117 -6.64 17.71 28.04
C GLU A 117 -8.16 17.53 28.10
N PRO A 118 -8.75 17.44 29.30
CA PRO A 118 -10.20 17.48 29.43
C PRO A 118 -10.63 18.83 28.86
N GLU A 119 -11.40 18.85 27.77
CA GLU A 119 -12.21 20.02 27.46
C GLU A 119 -13.18 20.21 28.63
N GLU A 120 -12.74 21.03 29.58
CA GLU A 120 -13.47 22.14 30.17
C GLU A 120 -15.00 22.07 29.93
N MET A 121 -15.69 21.17 30.63
CA MET A 121 -17.07 21.40 31.01
C MET A 121 -17.09 21.99 32.42
N ASP A 122 -16.56 23.20 32.55
CA ASP A 122 -16.83 24.04 33.70
C ASP A 122 -18.06 24.90 33.40
N MET A 123 -19.23 24.45 33.84
CA MET A 123 -20.24 25.33 34.44
C MET A 123 -21.34 24.49 35.11
N LEU A 124 -21.04 24.01 36.33
CA LEU A 124 -22.09 23.71 37.30
C LEU A 124 -22.58 25.04 37.88
N ALA A 125 -23.67 25.60 37.34
CA ALA A 125 -24.41 26.65 38.01
C ALA A 125 -25.70 26.07 38.61
N TYR A 126 -25.67 25.85 39.94
CA TYR A 126 -26.88 25.78 40.77
C TYR A 126 -27.17 27.18 41.31
N ALA A 127 -28.30 27.76 40.93
CA ALA A 127 -29.15 28.65 41.74
C ALA A 127 -30.54 28.75 41.08
#